data_AF-A0AAV6KSJ1-F1
#
_entry.id   AF-A0AAV6KSJ1-F1
#
_cell.length_a   1.000
_cell.length_b   1.000
_cell.length_c   1.000
_cell.angle_alpha   90.00
_cell.angle_beta   90.00
_cell.angle_gamma   90.00
#
_symmetry.space_group_name_H-M   'P 1'
#
loop_
_entity.id
_entity.type
_entity.pdbx_description
1 polymer ?
#
loop_
_entity_poly.entity_id
_entity_poly.type
_entity_poly.pdbx_seq_one_letter_code
_entity_poly.pdbx_strand_id
1 'polypeptide(L)'
;MPSRIHESVITVPFDSNIYLIGGFDRRGRSIRSFYFDTSRPNYGWRDIPKMLVGRERPSAIAFNGKLYVFGGTRNIYPQAETFDPETNEWIPLHEPNWELETQGGLAFTIPDDKSDIKLMVVCTDDYDKSLNTYDVKTQSWDHFELQCCSELGLDKAAIFANGVVYWYSKKQNNLLGYDLASRNWFPDPVAGLEEANVFPHRTDESPVWILHLGGETMCLTWYVKTHGSATNMTVYCTTFRVDKCDNGKGETILVATVESSACSHVNGSECLDFIAL
;
A
#
# COMPACT_ATOMS: atom_id res chain seq x y z
N MET A 1 -9.37 19.32 7.86
CA MET A 1 -8.70 18.85 6.62
C MET A 1 -8.48 20.05 5.69
N PRO A 2 -7.38 20.15 4.94
CA PRO A 2 -7.17 21.24 3.98
C PRO A 2 -8.32 21.29 2.97
N SER A 3 -9.07 22.39 2.94
CA SER A 3 -10.36 22.50 2.22
C SER A 3 -10.29 22.43 0.69
N ARG A 4 -9.13 22.10 0.12
CA ARG A 4 -8.85 22.19 -1.33
C ARG A 4 -8.17 20.98 -1.96
N ILE A 5 -7.76 19.96 -1.19
CA ILE A 5 -7.32 18.70 -1.79
C ILE A 5 -8.48 17.73 -1.67
N HIS A 6 -9.02 17.26 -2.79
CA HIS A 6 -10.29 16.54 -2.77
C HIS A 6 -10.18 15.07 -3.17
N GLU A 7 -9.16 14.65 -3.92
CA GLU A 7 -9.11 13.26 -4.41
C GLU A 7 -7.66 12.76 -4.53
N SER A 8 -7.47 11.45 -4.38
CA SER A 8 -6.23 10.77 -4.81
C SER A 8 -4.94 11.20 -4.08
N VAL A 9 -5.05 11.61 -2.82
CA VAL A 9 -3.92 11.89 -1.92
C VAL A 9 -3.31 10.60 -1.39
N ILE A 10 -2.03 10.68 -0.97
CA ILE A 10 -1.42 9.64 -0.13
C ILE A 10 -1.23 10.18 1.29
N THR A 11 -1.55 9.34 2.27
CA THR A 11 -1.30 9.59 3.69
C THR A 11 -0.16 8.72 4.16
N VAL A 12 0.83 9.31 4.84
CA VAL A 12 2.00 8.57 5.34
C VAL A 12 2.18 8.86 6.83
N PRO A 13 2.04 7.87 7.73
CA PRO A 13 2.43 8.03 9.13
C PRO A 13 3.96 8.06 9.22
N PHE A 14 4.48 9.04 9.95
CA PHE A 14 5.91 9.16 10.23
C PHE A 14 6.11 9.82 11.59
N ASP A 15 6.68 9.06 12.53
CA ASP A 15 6.77 9.44 13.95
C ASP A 15 5.38 9.81 14.52
N SER A 16 5.24 10.95 15.19
CA SER A 16 3.97 11.47 15.72
C SER A 16 3.19 12.32 14.70
N ASN A 17 3.52 12.20 13.41
CA ASN A 17 2.90 13.00 12.36
C ASN A 17 2.21 12.13 11.29
N ILE A 18 1.14 12.66 10.73
CA ILE A 18 0.52 12.15 9.50
C ILE A 18 0.78 13.15 8.41
N TYR A 19 1.41 12.72 7.33
CA TYR A 19 1.67 13.55 6.16
C TYR A 19 0.61 13.32 5.10
N LEU A 20 0.18 14.39 4.44
CA LEU A 20 -0.78 14.37 3.34
C LEU A 20 -0.11 14.97 2.10
N ILE A 21 0.08 14.16 1.07
CA ILE A 21 0.92 14.53 -0.08
C ILE A 21 0.11 14.49 -1.38
N GLY A 22 0.22 15.56 -2.17
CA GLY A 22 -0.29 15.62 -3.54
C GLY A 22 -1.82 15.70 -3.63
N GLY A 23 -2.40 14.91 -4.54
CA GLY A 23 -3.81 14.86 -4.86
C GLY A 23 -4.18 15.63 -6.13
N PHE A 24 -5.46 15.60 -6.47
CA PHE A 24 -6.00 16.31 -7.63
C PHE A 24 -7.06 17.33 -7.19
N ASP A 25 -6.99 18.54 -7.76
CA ASP A 25 -8.01 19.57 -7.56
C ASP A 25 -8.40 20.23 -8.91
N ARG A 26 -9.26 21.25 -8.87
CA ARG A 26 -9.73 21.96 -10.08
C ARG A 26 -8.60 22.62 -10.90
N ARG A 27 -7.40 22.74 -10.35
CA ARG A 27 -6.20 23.29 -10.99
C ARG A 27 -5.28 22.18 -11.53
N GLY A 28 -5.64 20.92 -11.33
CA GLY A 28 -4.89 19.75 -11.76
C GLY A 28 -4.19 19.05 -10.59
N ARG A 29 -3.07 18.39 -10.89
CA ARG A 29 -2.26 17.69 -9.89
C ARG A 29 -1.63 18.68 -8.92
N SER A 30 -1.77 18.40 -7.63
CA SER A 30 -1.34 19.28 -6.54
C SER A 30 0.14 19.08 -6.21
N ILE A 31 0.86 20.19 -6.06
CA ILE A 31 2.23 20.25 -5.50
C ILE A 31 2.23 20.42 -3.97
N ARG A 32 1.04 20.55 -3.35
CA ARG A 32 0.93 20.86 -1.93
C ARG A 32 1.08 19.61 -1.10
N SER A 33 1.71 19.81 0.06
CA SER A 33 1.93 18.79 1.05
C SER A 33 1.68 19.38 2.44
N PHE A 34 1.18 18.56 3.35
CA PHE A 34 0.82 18.96 4.70
C PHE A 34 1.26 17.90 5.71
N TYR A 35 1.33 18.30 6.97
CA TYR A 35 1.41 17.35 8.07
C TYR A 35 0.37 17.68 9.16
N PHE A 36 0.05 16.68 9.96
CA PHE A 36 -0.79 16.75 11.14
C PHE A 36 -0.07 16.08 12.30
N ASP A 37 0.18 16.83 13.37
CA ASP A 37 0.83 16.33 14.59
C ASP A 37 -0.22 15.68 15.49
N THR A 38 -0.16 14.36 15.61
CA THR A 38 -1.12 13.55 16.39
C THR A 38 -0.98 13.79 17.90
N SER A 39 0.19 14.26 18.36
CA SER A 39 0.39 14.66 19.76
C SER A 39 -0.25 16.01 20.09
N ARG A 40 -0.56 16.82 19.05
CA ARG A 40 -1.11 18.17 19.18
C ARG A 40 -2.28 18.41 18.21
N PRO A 41 -3.36 17.62 18.30
CA PRO A 41 -4.44 17.60 17.31
C PRO A 41 -5.15 18.97 17.15
N ASN A 42 -5.21 19.76 18.22
CA ASN A 42 -5.84 21.09 18.22
C ASN A 42 -5.16 22.10 17.28
N TYR A 43 -3.92 21.87 16.87
CA TYR A 43 -3.22 22.75 15.93
C TYR A 43 -3.60 22.50 14.47
N GLY A 44 -4.32 21.41 14.19
CA GLY A 44 -4.77 21.06 12.85
C GLY A 44 -3.62 20.77 11.87
N TRP A 45 -3.99 20.73 10.59
CA TRP A 45 -3.07 20.51 9.48
C TRP A 45 -2.20 21.74 9.23
N ARG A 46 -0.91 21.52 8.96
CA ARG A 46 0.06 22.57 8.64
C ARG A 46 0.73 22.29 7.30
N ASP A 47 1.00 23.34 6.54
CA ASP A 47 1.75 23.22 5.28
C ASP A 47 3.21 22.80 5.54
N ILE A 48 3.75 21.97 4.66
CA ILE A 48 5.19 21.78 4.47
C ILE A 48 5.59 22.38 3.10
N PRO A 49 6.90 22.47 2.76
CA PRO A 49 7.34 22.90 1.45
C PRO A 49 6.61 22.16 0.32
N LYS A 50 6.39 22.87 -0.78
CA LYS A 50 5.75 22.29 -1.96
C LYS A 50 6.69 21.27 -2.60
N MET A 51 6.13 20.18 -3.09
CA MET A 51 6.83 19.23 -3.95
C MET A 51 7.34 19.92 -5.21
N LEU A 52 8.33 19.29 -5.84
CA LEU A 52 8.92 19.74 -7.10
C LEU A 52 7.92 19.62 -8.26
N VAL A 53 7.06 18.60 -8.20
CA VAL A 53 6.04 18.31 -9.23
C VAL A 53 4.70 17.96 -8.62
N GLY A 54 3.62 18.25 -9.36
CA GLY A 54 2.26 17.96 -8.92
C GLY A 54 1.93 16.50 -9.16
N ARG A 55 1.41 15.80 -8.13
CA ARG A 55 1.14 14.35 -8.19
C ARG A 55 -0.29 14.01 -7.83
N GLU A 56 -0.91 13.12 -8.59
CA GLU A 56 -2.23 12.52 -8.36
C GLU A 56 -2.07 11.00 -8.20
N ARG A 57 -2.61 10.42 -7.13
CA ARG A 57 -2.42 9.01 -6.74
C ARG A 57 -0.94 8.61 -6.64
N PRO A 58 -0.07 9.43 -6.00
CA PRO A 58 1.31 9.02 -5.78
C PRO A 58 1.38 7.81 -4.85
N SER A 59 2.48 7.07 -4.94
CA SER A 59 2.89 6.15 -3.89
C SER A 59 3.82 6.86 -2.93
N ALA A 60 3.78 6.55 -1.63
CA ALA A 60 4.72 7.13 -0.68
C ALA A 60 4.99 6.22 0.52
N ILE A 61 6.16 6.41 1.12
CA ILE A 61 6.60 5.69 2.32
C ILE A 61 7.53 6.54 3.18
N ALA A 62 7.43 6.40 4.49
CA ALA A 62 8.40 6.94 5.43
C ALA A 62 9.52 5.92 5.68
N PHE A 63 10.77 6.34 5.46
CA PHE A 63 11.92 5.46 5.60
C PHE A 63 13.17 6.27 5.98
N ASN A 64 13.99 5.77 6.90
CA ASN A 64 15.23 6.40 7.35
C ASN A 64 15.09 7.91 7.65
N GLY A 65 14.02 8.29 8.34
CA GLY A 65 13.80 9.68 8.74
C GLY A 65 13.22 10.61 7.65
N LYS A 66 12.99 10.09 6.44
CA LYS A 66 12.54 10.86 5.28
C LYS A 66 11.25 10.30 4.70
N LEU A 67 10.54 11.11 3.93
CA LEU A 67 9.40 10.65 3.13
C LEU A 67 9.87 10.47 1.69
N TYR A 68 9.53 9.35 1.08
CA TYR A 68 9.79 9.09 -0.33
C TYR A 68 8.45 9.05 -1.06
N VAL A 69 8.38 9.72 -2.21
CA VAL A 69 7.16 9.86 -3.00
C VAL A 69 7.47 9.51 -4.45
N PHE A 70 6.64 8.66 -5.04
CA PHE A 70 6.88 8.04 -6.34
C PHE A 70 5.66 8.20 -7.26
N GLY A 71 5.93 8.47 -8.54
CA GLY A 71 4.95 8.52 -9.62
C GLY A 71 3.77 9.47 -9.37
N GLY A 72 2.60 9.13 -9.87
CA GLY A 72 1.40 9.98 -9.81
C GLY A 72 1.45 11.18 -10.77
N THR A 73 2.40 11.18 -11.68
CA THR A 73 2.52 12.12 -12.78
C THR A 73 2.98 11.37 -14.02
N ARG A 74 2.66 11.88 -15.21
CA ARG A 74 3.08 11.29 -16.48
C ARG A 74 3.88 12.29 -17.28
N ASN A 75 4.98 11.85 -17.87
CA ASN A 75 5.87 12.70 -18.69
C ASN A 75 6.37 13.98 -18.00
N ILE A 76 6.48 13.99 -16.66
CA ILE A 76 6.95 15.14 -15.89
C ILE A 76 7.98 14.65 -14.86
N TYR A 77 9.11 15.36 -14.77
CA TYR A 77 10.24 15.05 -13.90
C TYR A 77 10.37 16.04 -12.74
N PRO A 78 10.83 15.59 -11.54
CA PRO A 78 11.30 14.24 -11.26
C PRO A 78 10.17 13.22 -11.08
N GLN A 79 10.38 11.96 -11.49
CA GLN A 79 9.37 10.91 -11.31
C GLN A 79 9.25 10.47 -9.85
N ALA A 80 10.28 10.70 -9.05
CA ALA A 80 10.29 10.46 -7.63
C ALA A 80 11.08 11.52 -6.88
N GLU A 81 10.65 11.83 -5.67
CA GLU A 81 11.28 12.84 -4.82
C GLU A 81 11.21 12.42 -3.36
N THR A 82 12.13 12.93 -2.54
CA THR A 82 12.16 12.70 -1.10
C THR A 82 12.03 14.02 -0.36
N PHE A 83 11.23 14.03 0.70
CA PHE A 83 11.18 15.12 1.67
C PHE A 83 12.06 14.78 2.86
N ASP A 84 12.98 15.67 3.16
CA ASP A 84 13.81 15.62 4.36
C ASP A 84 13.26 16.60 5.40
N PRO A 85 12.67 16.13 6.51
CA PRO A 85 12.14 16.99 7.57
C PRO A 85 13.23 17.77 8.32
N GLU A 86 14.49 17.32 8.30
CA GLU A 86 15.59 18.01 8.98
C GLU A 86 16.01 19.27 8.23
N THR A 87 16.11 19.20 6.89
CA THR A 87 16.41 20.36 6.05
C THR A 87 15.15 21.12 5.63
N ASN A 88 13.99 20.49 5.76
CA ASN A 88 12.70 20.98 5.29
C ASN A 88 12.75 21.29 3.79
N GLU A 89 13.20 20.31 3.00
CA GLU A 89 13.35 20.42 1.55
C GLU A 89 12.91 19.15 0.82
N TRP A 90 12.45 19.33 -0.43
CA TRP A 90 12.22 18.24 -1.37
C TRP A 90 13.43 18.09 -2.29
N ILE A 91 13.91 16.86 -2.45
CA ILE A 91 15.10 16.53 -3.24
C ILE A 91 14.67 15.50 -4.31
N PRO A 92 15.01 15.71 -5.60
CA PRO A 92 14.72 14.73 -6.63
C PRO A 92 15.53 13.44 -6.39
N LEU A 93 14.91 12.28 -6.60
CA LEU A 93 15.65 11.01 -6.63
C LEU A 93 16.31 10.81 -8.00
N HIS A 94 17.25 9.87 -8.07
CA HIS A 94 17.80 9.44 -9.35
C HIS A 94 16.68 8.88 -10.24
N GLU A 95 16.72 9.21 -11.54
CA GLU A 95 15.66 8.80 -12.48
C GLU A 95 15.90 7.38 -13.01
N PRO A 96 14.87 6.53 -13.09
CA PRO A 96 14.94 5.32 -13.90
C PRO A 96 14.94 5.66 -15.40
N ASN A 97 15.40 4.75 -16.24
CA ASN A 97 15.33 4.89 -17.71
C ASN A 97 13.98 4.41 -18.31
N TRP A 98 12.95 4.27 -17.46
CA TRP A 98 11.57 3.97 -17.82
C TRP A 98 10.61 4.90 -17.05
N GLU A 99 9.33 4.89 -17.42
CA GLU A 99 8.30 5.69 -16.73
C GLU A 99 7.74 4.94 -15.52
N LEU A 100 7.69 5.58 -14.35
CA LEU A 100 7.02 5.08 -13.14
C LEU A 100 5.53 5.42 -13.22
N GLU A 101 4.78 4.58 -13.93
CA GLU A 101 3.32 4.68 -13.99
C GLU A 101 2.66 4.18 -12.69
N THR A 102 2.69 4.99 -11.62
CA THR A 102 1.91 4.68 -10.41
C THR A 102 0.53 5.32 -10.49
N GLN A 103 -0.54 4.53 -10.48
CA GLN A 103 -1.89 5.00 -10.17
C GLN A 103 -2.37 4.41 -8.84
N GLY A 104 -1.91 4.98 -7.72
CA GLY A 104 -2.26 4.50 -6.39
C GLY A 104 -1.46 3.26 -5.99
N GLY A 105 -0.22 3.20 -6.46
CA GLY A 105 0.72 2.13 -6.13
C GLY A 105 1.10 2.14 -4.65
N LEU A 106 1.42 0.97 -4.10
CA LEU A 106 1.89 0.83 -2.72
C LEU A 106 3.41 0.81 -2.66
N ALA A 107 3.96 1.39 -1.61
CA ALA A 107 5.38 1.32 -1.31
C ALA A 107 5.58 0.59 0.02
N PHE A 108 6.54 -0.31 0.07
CA PHE A 108 6.96 -1.00 1.28
C PHE A 108 8.48 -1.18 1.32
N THR A 109 9.02 -1.37 2.51
CA THR A 109 10.45 -1.63 2.71
C THR A 109 10.76 -3.12 2.55
N ILE A 110 11.87 -3.46 1.90
CA ILE A 110 12.41 -4.82 1.83
C ILE A 110 13.76 -4.84 2.54
N PRO A 111 13.92 -5.64 3.61
CA PRO A 111 15.23 -5.96 4.14
C PRO A 111 16.04 -6.74 3.08
N ASP A 112 17.18 -6.21 2.62
CA ASP A 112 18.15 -6.99 1.86
C ASP A 112 19.12 -7.67 2.84
N ASP A 113 19.44 -8.94 2.60
CA ASP A 113 20.32 -9.79 3.42
C ASP A 113 21.73 -9.18 3.64
N LYS A 114 22.08 -8.13 2.89
CA LYS A 114 23.33 -7.37 3.00
C LYS A 114 23.31 -6.19 3.98
N SER A 115 22.26 -6.04 4.80
CA SER A 115 22.06 -4.95 5.79
C SER A 115 21.55 -3.63 5.21
N ASP A 116 21.27 -3.55 3.91
CA ASP A 116 20.75 -2.34 3.26
C ASP A 116 19.26 -2.54 2.97
N ILE A 117 18.38 -1.71 3.53
CA ILE A 117 16.94 -1.79 3.24
C ILE A 117 16.67 -1.08 1.92
N LYS A 118 15.99 -1.77 0.99
CA LYS A 118 15.51 -1.20 -0.28
C LYS A 118 14.06 -0.76 -0.13
N LEU A 119 13.68 0.24 -0.92
CA LEU A 119 12.28 0.62 -1.09
C LEU A 119 11.72 -0.15 -2.28
N MET A 120 10.65 -0.90 -2.09
CA MET A 120 9.89 -1.46 -3.21
C MET A 120 8.63 -0.64 -3.42
N VAL A 121 8.47 -0.22 -4.66
CA VAL A 121 7.30 0.44 -5.20
C VAL A 121 6.60 -0.56 -6.10
N VAL A 122 5.39 -0.91 -5.72
CA VAL A 122 4.48 -1.67 -6.56
C VAL A 122 3.76 -0.71 -7.47
N CYS A 123 4.14 -0.71 -8.74
CA CYS A 123 3.45 0.03 -9.77
C CYS A 123 2.32 -0.86 -10.32
N THR A 124 1.08 -0.48 -10.02
CA THR A 124 -0.09 -1.13 -10.59
C THR A 124 -0.67 -0.24 -11.67
N ASP A 125 -0.69 -0.72 -12.91
CA ASP A 125 -1.74 -0.33 -13.84
C ASP A 125 -2.84 -1.40 -13.85
N ASP A 126 -3.96 -1.13 -14.51
CA ASP A 126 -5.14 -2.01 -14.51
C ASP A 126 -4.93 -3.32 -15.32
N TYR A 127 -3.82 -3.44 -16.07
CA TYR A 127 -3.54 -4.54 -16.99
C TYR A 127 -2.21 -5.25 -16.70
N ASP A 128 -1.20 -4.53 -16.20
CA ASP A 128 0.13 -4.99 -15.91
C ASP A 128 0.61 -4.49 -14.54
N LYS A 129 1.31 -5.36 -13.81
CA LYS A 129 1.86 -5.03 -12.50
C LYS A 129 3.36 -5.19 -12.57
N SER A 130 4.07 -4.10 -12.28
CA SER A 130 5.52 -4.13 -12.17
C SER A 130 5.97 -3.84 -10.75
N LEU A 131 7.00 -4.56 -10.33
CA LEU A 131 7.71 -4.28 -9.10
C LEU A 131 8.93 -3.44 -9.45
N ASN A 132 9.00 -2.25 -8.89
CA ASN A 132 10.13 -1.34 -9.06
C ASN A 132 10.80 -1.20 -7.70
N THR A 133 12.11 -1.47 -7.61
CA THR A 133 12.84 -1.30 -6.36
C THR A 133 13.84 -0.19 -6.48
N TYR A 134 13.83 0.72 -5.52
CA TYR A 134 14.82 1.77 -5.36
C TYR A 134 15.76 1.43 -4.21
N ASP A 135 17.04 1.29 -4.52
CA ASP A 135 18.09 1.17 -3.52
C ASP A 135 18.51 2.58 -3.08
N VAL A 136 18.20 2.91 -1.84
CA VAL A 136 18.44 4.25 -1.26
C VAL A 136 19.94 4.56 -1.15
N LYS A 137 20.78 3.54 -0.98
CA LYS A 137 22.22 3.69 -0.76
C LYS A 137 22.97 3.87 -2.08
N THR A 138 22.68 3.04 -3.07
CA THR A 138 23.30 3.15 -4.40
C THR A 138 22.58 4.16 -5.29
N GLN A 139 21.40 4.62 -4.88
CA GLN A 139 20.51 5.50 -5.64
C GLN A 139 20.17 4.93 -7.02
N SER A 140 19.95 3.61 -7.10
CA SER A 140 19.67 2.91 -8.34
C SER A 140 18.30 2.24 -8.32
N TRP A 141 17.75 2.03 -9.51
CA TRP A 141 16.48 1.38 -9.73
C TRP A 141 16.68 0.00 -10.34
N ASP A 142 15.89 -0.98 -9.88
CA ASP A 142 15.65 -2.24 -10.56
C ASP A 142 14.15 -2.37 -10.89
N HIS A 143 13.86 -3.10 -11.97
CA HIS A 143 12.50 -3.33 -12.45
C HIS A 143 12.27 -4.82 -12.70
N PHE A 144 11.10 -5.30 -12.29
CA PHE A 144 10.66 -6.67 -12.47
C PHE A 144 9.22 -6.70 -12.97
N GLU A 145 9.00 -7.37 -14.09
CA GLU A 145 7.66 -7.67 -14.59
C GLU A 145 7.10 -8.88 -13.84
N LEU A 146 5.86 -8.77 -13.36
CA LEU A 146 5.16 -9.90 -12.76
C LEU A 146 4.40 -10.66 -13.84
N GLN A 147 4.72 -11.95 -13.99
CA GLN A 147 4.02 -12.80 -14.95
C GLN A 147 2.60 -13.14 -14.46
N CYS A 148 1.69 -13.33 -15.41
CA CYS A 148 0.30 -13.80 -15.22
C CYS A 148 -0.63 -12.87 -14.40
N CYS A 149 -0.27 -11.61 -14.11
CA CYS A 149 -1.08 -10.74 -13.26
C CYS A 149 -2.52 -10.51 -13.75
N SER A 150 -2.72 -10.36 -15.06
CA SER A 150 -4.05 -10.19 -15.67
C SER A 150 -4.94 -11.43 -15.48
N GLU A 151 -4.35 -12.62 -15.45
CA GLU A 151 -5.05 -13.88 -15.19
C GLU A 151 -5.41 -14.04 -13.71
N LEU A 152 -4.55 -13.54 -12.83
CA LEU A 152 -4.68 -13.66 -11.38
C LEU A 152 -5.72 -12.69 -10.79
N GLY A 153 -6.03 -11.56 -11.43
CA GLY A 153 -7.05 -10.62 -10.95
C GLY A 153 -6.72 -10.02 -9.57
N LEU A 154 -5.46 -9.60 -9.42
CA LEU A 154 -4.90 -9.06 -8.18
C LEU A 154 -5.50 -7.68 -7.87
N ASP A 155 -5.92 -7.46 -6.63
CA ASP A 155 -6.37 -6.15 -6.15
C ASP A 155 -5.20 -5.15 -6.11
N LYS A 156 -5.50 -3.87 -5.87
CA LYS A 156 -4.50 -2.80 -5.78
C LYS A 156 -3.59 -2.96 -4.56
N ALA A 157 -4.13 -3.47 -3.46
CA ALA A 157 -3.40 -3.61 -2.22
C ALA A 157 -2.48 -4.84 -2.16
N ALA A 158 -1.26 -4.65 -1.68
CA ALA A 158 -0.25 -5.67 -1.44
C ALA A 158 0.57 -5.31 -0.20
N ILE A 159 1.04 -6.32 0.51
CA ILE A 159 1.97 -6.13 1.62
C ILE A 159 3.18 -7.04 1.44
N PHE A 160 4.32 -6.64 2.00
CA PHE A 160 5.50 -7.48 2.08
C PHE A 160 5.73 -7.93 3.52
N ALA A 161 5.93 -9.23 3.71
CA ALA A 161 6.40 -9.80 4.97
C ALA A 161 7.17 -11.09 4.70
N ASN A 162 8.16 -11.40 5.54
CA ASN A 162 8.87 -12.68 5.50
C ASN A 162 9.41 -13.09 4.11
N GLY A 163 9.86 -12.11 3.32
CA GLY A 163 10.38 -12.33 1.96
C GLY A 163 9.32 -12.54 0.88
N VAL A 164 8.03 -12.38 1.21
CA VAL A 164 6.90 -12.64 0.32
C VAL A 164 6.07 -11.37 0.15
N VAL A 165 5.67 -11.08 -1.09
CA VAL A 165 4.65 -10.07 -1.39
C VAL A 165 3.29 -10.78 -1.46
N TYR A 166 2.36 -10.36 -0.62
CA TYR A 166 1.02 -10.91 -0.54
C TYR A 166 0.02 -10.02 -1.29
N TRP A 167 -0.83 -10.64 -2.09
CA TRP A 167 -1.91 -9.98 -2.81
C TRP A 167 -3.22 -10.70 -2.65
N TYR A 168 -4.28 -9.94 -2.43
CA TYR A 168 -5.64 -10.47 -2.56
C TYR A 168 -6.00 -10.58 -4.04
N SER A 169 -6.51 -11.74 -4.45
CA SER A 169 -7.13 -11.92 -5.75
C SER A 169 -8.64 -11.83 -5.60
N LYS A 170 -9.26 -10.78 -6.15
CA LYS A 170 -10.72 -10.66 -6.19
C LYS A 170 -11.34 -11.69 -7.13
N LYS A 171 -10.66 -11.98 -8.25
CA LYS A 171 -11.13 -12.96 -9.24
C LYS A 171 -11.17 -14.38 -8.67
N GLN A 172 -10.12 -14.77 -7.94
CA GLN A 172 -10.01 -16.11 -7.36
C GLN A 172 -10.64 -16.21 -5.97
N ASN A 173 -10.80 -15.07 -5.28
CA ASN A 173 -11.30 -14.92 -3.91
C ASN A 173 -10.39 -15.64 -2.89
N ASN A 174 -9.09 -15.36 -2.98
CA ASN A 174 -8.04 -15.96 -2.17
C ASN A 174 -6.87 -14.99 -1.97
N LEU A 175 -5.92 -15.38 -1.11
CA LEU A 175 -4.67 -14.66 -0.90
C LEU A 175 -3.55 -15.40 -1.65
N LEU A 176 -2.77 -14.66 -2.43
CA LEU A 176 -1.64 -15.18 -3.21
C LEU A 176 -0.33 -14.63 -2.65
N GLY A 177 0.74 -15.43 -2.74
CA GLY A 177 2.09 -15.01 -2.38
C GLY A 177 3.02 -15.02 -3.58
N TYR A 178 3.89 -14.02 -3.66
CA TYR A 178 4.99 -13.93 -4.62
C TYR A 178 6.32 -13.89 -3.86
N ASP A 179 7.18 -14.87 -4.10
CA ASP A 179 8.49 -14.97 -3.46
C ASP A 179 9.51 -14.09 -4.20
N LEU A 180 10.02 -13.06 -3.54
CA LEU A 180 10.97 -12.13 -4.18
C LEU A 180 12.34 -12.74 -4.43
N ALA A 181 12.74 -13.71 -3.60
CA ALA A 181 14.04 -14.38 -3.74
C ALA A 181 14.08 -15.24 -5.01
N SER A 182 13.09 -16.10 -5.20
CA SER A 182 12.99 -16.94 -6.39
C SER A 182 12.33 -16.24 -7.59
N ARG A 183 11.68 -15.09 -7.39
CA ARG A 183 10.91 -14.33 -8.39
C ARG A 183 9.78 -15.14 -9.01
N ASN A 184 9.10 -15.95 -8.20
CA ASN A 184 8.01 -16.79 -8.63
C ASN A 184 6.81 -16.69 -7.68
N TRP A 185 5.62 -16.92 -8.23
CA TRP A 185 4.43 -17.16 -7.44
C TRP A 185 4.57 -18.48 -6.69
N PHE A 186 4.04 -18.52 -5.46
CA PHE A 186 3.84 -19.81 -4.80
C PHE A 186 2.85 -20.65 -5.61
N PRO A 187 3.01 -21.99 -5.63
CA PRO A 187 2.22 -22.86 -6.51
C PRO A 187 0.73 -22.86 -6.15
N ASP A 188 0.42 -22.69 -4.86
CA ASP A 188 -0.93 -22.67 -4.32
C ASP A 188 -1.21 -21.33 -3.60
N PRO A 189 -2.50 -20.90 -3.54
CA PRO A 189 -2.91 -19.81 -2.65
C PRO A 189 -2.57 -20.11 -1.19
N VAL A 190 -2.52 -19.07 -0.37
CA VAL A 190 -2.31 -19.21 1.09
C VAL A 190 -3.47 -20.03 1.68
N ALA A 191 -3.15 -21.21 2.20
CA ALA A 191 -4.11 -22.14 2.77
C ALA A 191 -4.57 -21.69 4.17
N GLY A 192 -5.71 -22.19 4.64
CA GLY A 192 -6.22 -22.00 6.00
C GLY A 192 -7.11 -20.76 6.21
N LEU A 193 -7.14 -19.83 5.25
CA LEU A 193 -8.02 -18.65 5.32
C LEU A 193 -9.46 -18.97 4.91
N GLU A 194 -9.63 -19.88 3.95
CA GLU A 194 -10.90 -20.36 3.45
C GLU A 194 -11.77 -21.02 4.53
N GLU A 195 -11.15 -21.78 5.44
CA GLU A 195 -11.85 -22.48 6.52
C GLU A 195 -12.43 -21.52 7.55
N ALA A 196 -11.81 -20.36 7.72
CA ALA A 196 -12.25 -19.32 8.64
C ALA A 196 -13.27 -18.34 8.02
N ASN A 197 -13.70 -18.56 6.77
CA ASN A 197 -14.68 -17.73 6.04
C ASN A 197 -14.33 -16.23 6.06
N VAL A 198 -13.05 -15.92 5.83
CA VAL A 198 -12.47 -14.58 6.01
C VAL A 198 -12.46 -13.75 4.73
N PHE A 199 -13.10 -14.21 3.66
CA PHE A 199 -13.18 -13.48 2.41
C PHE A 199 -14.60 -12.96 2.19
N PRO A 200 -14.76 -11.80 1.53
CA PRO A 200 -16.07 -11.32 1.15
C PRO A 200 -16.80 -12.33 0.25
N HIS A 201 -18.12 -12.21 0.19
CA HIS A 201 -18.90 -12.97 -0.77
C HIS A 201 -18.49 -12.55 -2.20
N ARG A 202 -18.42 -13.50 -3.14
CA ARG A 202 -17.94 -13.25 -4.52
C ARG A 202 -18.70 -12.17 -5.29
N THR A 203 -19.92 -11.88 -4.88
CA THR A 203 -20.77 -10.83 -5.48
C THR A 203 -20.61 -9.47 -4.82
N ASP A 204 -19.83 -9.38 -3.74
CA ASP A 204 -19.55 -8.13 -3.07
C ASP A 204 -18.46 -7.38 -3.84
N GLU A 205 -18.77 -6.15 -4.20
CA GLU A 205 -17.85 -5.29 -4.94
C GLU A 205 -16.91 -4.50 -4.01
N SER A 206 -17.09 -4.62 -2.69
CA SER A 206 -16.32 -3.87 -1.71
C SER A 206 -14.82 -4.19 -1.79
N PRO A 207 -13.95 -3.18 -1.67
CA PRO A 207 -12.51 -3.38 -1.69
C PRO A 207 -12.05 -4.23 -0.50
N VAL A 208 -11.04 -5.04 -0.73
CA VAL A 208 -10.35 -5.79 0.32
C VAL A 208 -8.97 -5.19 0.51
N TRP A 209 -8.64 -4.85 1.73
CA TRP A 209 -7.31 -4.38 2.09
C TRP A 209 -6.57 -5.43 2.90
N ILE A 210 -5.26 -5.46 2.68
CA ILE A 210 -4.33 -6.24 3.48
C ILE A 210 -3.39 -5.25 4.16
N LEU A 211 -3.20 -5.42 5.45
CA LEU A 211 -2.42 -4.53 6.31
C LEU A 211 -1.34 -5.34 7.02
N HIS A 212 -0.12 -4.80 7.07
CA HIS A 212 0.96 -5.34 7.89
C HIS A 212 0.86 -4.72 9.29
N LEU A 213 0.58 -5.52 10.32
CA LEU A 213 0.38 -5.04 11.70
C LEU A 213 1.67 -5.04 12.54
N GLY A 214 2.78 -5.55 11.98
CA GLY A 214 4.07 -5.63 12.65
C GLY A 214 4.51 -7.07 12.89
N GLY A 215 5.83 -7.29 12.87
CA GLY A 215 6.41 -8.64 12.95
C GLY A 215 5.85 -9.54 11.84
N GLU A 216 5.23 -10.66 12.23
CA GLU A 216 4.66 -11.65 11.31
C GLU A 216 3.14 -11.51 11.15
N THR A 217 2.54 -10.47 11.74
CA THR A 217 1.08 -10.33 11.85
C THR A 217 0.52 -9.47 10.73
N MET A 218 -0.54 -9.96 10.10
CA MET A 218 -1.28 -9.30 9.03
C MET A 218 -2.75 -9.16 9.43
N CYS A 219 -3.45 -8.15 8.90
CA CYS A 219 -4.93 -8.13 8.89
C CYS A 219 -5.44 -8.04 7.47
N LEU A 220 -6.46 -8.85 7.17
CA LEU A 220 -7.30 -8.69 5.99
C LEU A 220 -8.60 -8.02 6.44
N THR A 221 -8.94 -6.90 5.81
CA THR A 221 -10.11 -6.09 6.17
C THR A 221 -10.93 -5.70 4.96
N TRP A 222 -12.25 -5.72 5.11
CA TRP A 222 -13.22 -5.30 4.10
C TRP A 222 -14.48 -4.82 4.81
N TYR A 223 -15.38 -4.17 4.07
CA TYR A 223 -16.67 -3.78 4.62
C TYR A 223 -17.81 -4.29 3.75
N VAL A 224 -18.99 -4.39 4.33
CA VAL A 224 -20.24 -4.68 3.62
C VAL A 224 -21.22 -3.55 3.93
N LYS A 225 -21.77 -2.92 2.89
CA LYS A 225 -22.81 -1.89 3.08
C LYS A 225 -24.13 -2.54 3.48
N THR A 226 -24.81 -1.95 4.45
CA THR A 226 -26.13 -2.46 4.87
C THR A 226 -27.18 -2.14 3.81
N HIS A 227 -27.97 -3.14 3.40
CA HIS A 227 -29.05 -2.94 2.43
C HIS A 227 -30.01 -1.83 2.90
N GLY A 228 -30.26 -0.84 2.03
CA GLY A 228 -31.17 0.28 2.31
C GLY A 228 -30.56 1.43 3.11
N SER A 229 -29.27 1.38 3.47
CA SER A 229 -28.54 2.50 4.08
C SER A 229 -27.33 2.90 3.25
N ALA A 230 -27.20 4.20 2.96
CA ALA A 230 -26.03 4.73 2.27
C ALA A 230 -24.80 4.87 3.18
N THR A 231 -25.00 4.81 4.50
CA THR A 231 -24.00 5.24 5.47
C THR A 231 -23.65 4.19 6.53
N ASN A 232 -24.45 3.14 6.67
CA ASN A 232 -24.16 2.06 7.60
C ASN A 232 -23.39 0.93 6.91
N MET A 233 -22.32 0.49 7.55
CA MET A 233 -21.48 -0.60 7.06
C MET A 233 -21.06 -1.52 8.20
N THR A 234 -20.82 -2.77 7.88
CA THR A 234 -20.15 -3.72 8.77
C THR A 234 -18.74 -3.90 8.27
N VAL A 235 -17.74 -3.56 9.09
CA VAL A 235 -16.33 -3.76 8.80
C VAL A 235 -15.90 -5.09 9.39
N TYR A 236 -15.21 -5.90 8.61
CA TYR A 236 -14.63 -7.18 9.00
C TYR A 236 -13.12 -7.03 9.05
N CYS A 237 -12.45 -7.51 10.11
CA CYS A 237 -11.00 -7.68 10.14
C CYS A 237 -10.68 -9.06 10.68
N THR A 238 -9.80 -9.75 9.96
CA THR A 238 -9.21 -11.02 10.36
C THR A 238 -7.72 -10.81 10.52
N THR A 239 -7.19 -11.08 11.72
CA THR A 239 -5.74 -11.12 11.95
C THR A 239 -5.22 -12.53 11.78
N PHE A 240 -4.10 -12.67 11.08
CA PHE A 240 -3.47 -13.96 10.80
C PHE A 240 -1.97 -13.80 10.63
N ARG A 241 -1.27 -14.93 10.69
CA ARG A 241 0.14 -15.07 10.30
C ARG A 241 0.25 -16.05 9.16
N VAL A 242 1.32 -15.96 8.39
CA VAL A 242 1.59 -16.90 7.29
C VAL A 242 2.98 -17.50 7.45
N ASP A 243 3.01 -18.83 7.47
CA ASP A 243 4.23 -19.63 7.55
C ASP A 243 4.55 -20.28 6.20
N LYS A 244 5.86 -20.44 5.92
CA LYS A 244 6.37 -21.24 4.80
C LYS A 244 6.50 -22.70 5.25
N CYS A 245 5.77 -23.60 4.61
CA CYS A 245 5.75 -25.03 4.94
C CYS A 245 6.19 -25.88 3.74
N ASP A 246 6.82 -27.03 3.98
CA ASP A 246 7.05 -28.05 2.94
C ASP A 246 5.78 -28.87 2.76
N ASN A 247 5.29 -28.99 1.52
CA ASN A 247 4.10 -29.79 1.22
C ASN A 247 4.36 -31.32 1.18
N GLY A 248 5.57 -31.76 1.52
CA GLY A 248 6.01 -33.15 1.48
C GLY A 248 6.32 -33.67 0.08
N LYS A 249 6.21 -32.81 -0.94
CA LYS A 249 6.60 -33.06 -2.34
C LYS A 249 7.83 -32.24 -2.74
N GLY A 250 8.45 -31.54 -1.79
CA GLY A 250 9.62 -30.70 -2.02
C GLY A 250 9.30 -29.30 -2.54
N GLU A 251 8.04 -28.88 -2.47
CA GLU A 251 7.62 -27.52 -2.79
C GLU A 251 7.28 -26.77 -1.50
N THR A 252 7.65 -25.50 -1.43
CA THR A 252 7.24 -24.62 -0.34
C THR A 252 5.85 -24.07 -0.64
N ILE A 253 4.95 -24.18 0.34
CA ILE A 253 3.60 -23.61 0.33
C ILE A 253 3.44 -22.59 1.45
N LEU A 254 2.39 -21.78 1.37
CA LEU A 254 2.04 -20.79 2.38
C LEU A 254 0.81 -21.26 3.15
N VAL A 255 0.92 -21.29 4.49
CA VAL A 255 -0.19 -21.69 5.37
C VAL A 255 -0.46 -20.57 6.35
N ALA A 256 -1.70 -20.10 6.38
CA ALA A 256 -2.14 -19.10 7.32
C ALA A 256 -2.65 -19.73 8.62
N THR A 257 -2.29 -19.11 9.75
CA THR A 257 -2.92 -19.36 11.04
C THR A 257 -3.74 -18.14 11.42
N VAL A 258 -5.06 -18.29 11.48
CA VAL A 258 -5.96 -17.21 11.93
C VAL A 258 -5.85 -17.06 13.44
N GLU A 259 -5.52 -15.85 13.88
CA GLU A 259 -5.38 -15.52 15.30
C GLU A 259 -6.69 -14.96 15.86
N SER A 260 -7.36 -14.10 15.09
CA SER A 260 -8.65 -13.53 15.46
C SER A 260 -9.44 -13.12 14.23
N SER A 261 -10.77 -13.13 14.35
CA SER A 261 -11.67 -12.59 13.34
C SER A 261 -12.82 -11.88 14.03
N ALA A 262 -13.09 -10.65 13.63
CA ALA A 262 -14.10 -9.79 14.24
C ALA A 262 -14.82 -8.96 13.18
N CYS A 263 -16.05 -8.56 13.49
CA CYS A 263 -16.77 -7.57 12.72
C CYS A 263 -17.34 -6.47 13.63
N SER A 264 -17.40 -5.26 13.11
CA SER A 264 -17.91 -4.08 13.81
C SER A 264 -18.91 -3.34 12.93
N HIS A 265 -20.03 -2.95 13.53
CA HIS A 265 -21.05 -2.16 12.84
C HIS A 265 -20.71 -0.68 13.02
N VAL A 266 -20.58 0.03 11.90
CA VAL A 266 -20.29 1.46 11.86
C VAL A 266 -21.53 2.18 11.37
N ASN A 267 -22.06 3.08 12.19
CA ASN A 267 -23.18 3.92 11.82
C ASN A 267 -22.68 5.21 11.15
N GLY A 268 -23.38 5.64 10.11
CA GLY A 268 -23.01 6.79 9.28
C GLY A 268 -22.75 8.11 9.98
N SER A 269 -23.32 8.32 11.18
CA SER A 269 -23.10 9.50 12.00
C SER A 269 -21.72 9.55 12.67
N GLU A 270 -21.02 8.42 12.75
CA GLU A 270 -19.67 8.28 13.33
C GLU A 270 -18.58 8.19 12.24
N CYS A 271 -18.97 8.10 10.97
CA CYS A 271 -18.12 7.69 9.86
C CYS A 271 -17.23 8.81 9.27
N LEU A 272 -17.10 9.96 9.94
CA LEU A 272 -16.24 11.06 9.49
C LEU A 272 -14.74 10.83 9.79
N ASP A 273 -14.38 9.80 10.58
CA ASP A 273 -13.01 9.62 11.09
C ASP A 273 -12.28 8.36 10.60
N PHE A 274 -12.90 7.50 9.77
CA PHE A 274 -12.27 6.28 9.25
C PHE A 274 -11.75 6.43 7.81
N ILE A 275 -10.89 7.42 7.56
CA ILE A 275 -9.98 7.42 6.41
C ILE A 275 -8.65 8.01 6.85
N ALA A 276 -7.75 7.17 7.37
CA ALA A 276 -6.30 7.43 7.45
C ALA A 276 -5.57 6.18 7.97
N LEU A 277 -5.35 5.20 7.11
CA LEU A 277 -4.17 4.32 7.14
C LEU A 277 -3.83 3.97 5.69
#